data_AF-A0A9W6B3W0-F1
#
_entry.id   AF-A0A9W6B3W0-F1
#
_cell.length_a   1.000
_cell.length_b   1.000
_cell.length_c   1.000
_cell.angle_alpha   90.00
_cell.angle_beta   90.00
_cell.angle_gamma   90.00
#
_symmetry.space_group_name_H-M   'P 1'
#
loop_
_entity.id
_entity.type
_entity.pdbx_description
1 polymer ?
#
loop_
_entity_poly.entity_id
_entity_poly.type
_entity_poly.pdbx_seq_one_letter_code
_entity_poly.pdbx_strand_id
1 'polypeptide(L)'
;MPIQERIIITDEGISGDPWKGDYFNSFEQNILKIKKIYGNPKIVLGIRKHKDFILSIYKQHLHQKGYKDFSEIFNIENSGLIKHKDILFHPRIEVLNRNFENVFIYTQESLNDDLFFFTSQLADFLNVTYDKSKLLSVLGKKENTGVSSVFQVNLLKRLNRLNSSSFMPNLYSERLNKYKLTPRDLCQNKFKNIKSEKFSLTADMEAFIQDNYKKDWDESMDYVNTIKSI
;
A
#
# COMPACT_ATOMS: atom_id res chain seq x y z
N MET A 1 -13.24 -8.42 -33.85
CA MET A 1 -12.04 -9.20 -33.47
C MET A 1 -12.04 -9.34 -31.96
N PRO A 2 -11.92 -10.55 -31.39
CA PRO A 2 -11.75 -10.67 -29.95
C PRO A 2 -10.39 -10.05 -29.57
N ILE A 3 -10.36 -9.31 -28.47
CA ILE A 3 -9.13 -8.73 -27.93
C ILE A 3 -8.15 -9.89 -27.67
N GLN A 4 -7.07 -9.94 -28.45
CA GLN A 4 -6.15 -11.08 -28.49
C GLN A 4 -5.04 -10.97 -27.42
N GLU A 5 -4.98 -9.86 -26.68
CA GLU A 5 -3.98 -9.57 -25.67
C GLU A 5 -4.59 -9.56 -24.26
N ARG A 6 -3.93 -10.26 -23.33
CA ARG A 6 -4.25 -10.18 -21.89
C ARG A 6 -3.60 -8.92 -21.34
N ILE A 7 -4.40 -7.99 -20.83
CA ILE A 7 -3.93 -6.71 -20.31
C ILE A 7 -3.90 -6.78 -18.78
N ILE A 8 -2.76 -6.44 -18.18
CA ILE A 8 -2.65 -6.21 -16.73
C ILE A 8 -2.76 -4.71 -16.51
N ILE A 9 -3.75 -4.30 -15.72
CA ILE A 9 -3.93 -2.92 -15.28
C ILE A 9 -3.55 -2.85 -13.82
N THR A 10 -2.53 -2.05 -13.51
CA THR A 10 -2.14 -1.70 -12.15
C THR A 10 -2.21 -0.19 -12.00
N ASP A 11 -3.04 0.28 -11.08
CA ASP A 11 -3.24 1.69 -10.81
C ASP A 11 -3.57 1.86 -9.33
N GLU A 12 -2.74 2.62 -8.61
CA GLU A 12 -2.94 2.92 -7.19
C GLU A 12 -4.30 3.61 -6.96
N GLY A 13 -4.79 4.36 -7.95
CA GLY A 13 -6.08 5.05 -7.92
C GLY A 13 -7.29 4.10 -7.89
N ILE A 14 -7.15 2.83 -8.25
CA ILE A 14 -8.21 1.82 -8.12
C ILE A 14 -8.62 1.69 -6.64
N SER A 15 -7.64 1.72 -5.75
CA SER A 15 -7.85 1.62 -4.31
C SER A 15 -8.59 2.81 -3.72
N GLY A 16 -8.64 3.94 -4.44
CA GLY A 16 -9.18 5.22 -3.99
C GLY A 16 -8.09 6.21 -3.56
N ASP A 17 -8.51 7.40 -3.16
CA ASP A 17 -7.62 8.43 -2.61
C ASP A 17 -7.74 8.45 -1.07
N PRO A 18 -6.71 8.01 -0.32
CA PRO A 18 -6.77 7.98 1.13
C PRO A 18 -6.90 9.38 1.75
N TRP A 19 -6.59 10.46 1.03
CA TRP A 19 -6.49 11.80 1.61
C TRP A 19 -7.80 12.57 1.67
N LYS A 20 -8.91 12.00 1.16
CA LYS A 20 -10.23 12.67 1.11
C LYS A 20 -11.16 12.30 2.27
N GLY A 21 -10.76 11.37 3.13
CA GLY A 21 -11.56 10.94 4.29
C GLY A 21 -12.75 10.04 3.93
N ASP A 22 -12.77 9.50 2.71
CA ASP A 22 -13.80 8.61 2.17
C ASP A 22 -13.19 7.40 1.46
N TYR A 23 -11.99 6.97 1.89
CA TYR A 23 -11.16 6.02 1.15
C TYR A 23 -11.89 4.71 0.82
N PHE A 24 -12.61 4.12 1.79
CA PHE A 24 -13.40 2.91 1.53
C PHE A 24 -14.56 3.15 0.54
N ASN A 25 -15.26 4.28 0.66
CA ASN A 25 -16.35 4.61 -0.26
C ASN A 25 -15.81 4.83 -1.69
N SER A 26 -14.66 5.50 -1.83
CA SER A 26 -13.98 5.68 -3.11
C SER A 26 -13.59 4.33 -3.72
N PHE A 27 -13.11 3.38 -2.90
CA PHE A 27 -12.85 2.01 -3.34
C PHE A 27 -14.10 1.37 -3.93
N GLU A 28 -15.23 1.39 -3.20
CA GLU A 28 -16.49 0.82 -3.69
C GLU A 28 -16.93 1.42 -5.03
N GLN A 29 -16.87 2.74 -5.16
CA GLN A 29 -17.21 3.43 -6.41
C GLN A 29 -16.28 3.04 -7.56
N ASN A 30 -15.00 2.84 -7.30
CA ASN A 30 -14.05 2.40 -8.30
C ASN A 30 -14.30 0.95 -8.73
N ILE A 31 -14.65 0.07 -7.82
CA ILE A 31 -15.05 -1.32 -8.14
C ILE A 31 -16.27 -1.35 -9.05
N LEU A 32 -17.28 -0.53 -8.79
CA LEU A 32 -18.47 -0.42 -9.66
C LEU A 32 -18.11 0.09 -11.06
N LYS A 33 -17.18 1.06 -11.16
CA LYS A 33 -16.69 1.55 -12.45
C LYS A 33 -15.92 0.47 -13.21
N ILE A 34 -15.05 -0.29 -12.54
CA ILE A 34 -14.31 -1.39 -13.15
C ILE A 34 -15.28 -2.44 -13.69
N LYS A 35 -16.27 -2.85 -12.89
CA LYS A 35 -17.32 -3.79 -13.34
C LYS A 35 -18.09 -3.25 -14.55
N LYS A 36 -18.41 -1.96 -14.57
CA LYS A 36 -19.09 -1.32 -15.70
C LYS A 36 -18.25 -1.30 -16.98
N ILE A 37 -16.94 -1.05 -16.87
CA ILE A 37 -16.03 -0.90 -18.02
C ILE A 37 -15.58 -2.27 -18.55
N TYR A 38 -15.22 -3.19 -17.67
CA TYR A 38 -14.57 -4.46 -18.00
C TYR A 38 -15.45 -5.69 -17.80
N GLY A 39 -16.66 -5.54 -17.25
CA GLY A 39 -17.56 -6.65 -16.95
C GLY A 39 -17.08 -7.45 -15.74
N ASN A 40 -16.51 -8.63 -15.99
CA ASN A 40 -16.07 -9.58 -14.95
C ASN A 40 -14.57 -9.92 -15.09
N PRO A 41 -13.66 -8.94 -14.93
CA PRO A 41 -12.22 -9.21 -14.96
C PRO A 41 -11.77 -10.09 -13.78
N LYS A 42 -10.62 -10.73 -13.93
CA LYS A 42 -9.89 -11.33 -12.80
C LYS A 42 -9.32 -10.22 -11.93
N ILE A 43 -9.60 -10.24 -10.63
CA ILE A 43 -9.09 -9.27 -9.66
C ILE A 43 -8.01 -9.91 -8.80
N VAL A 44 -6.93 -9.18 -8.57
CA VAL A 44 -5.86 -9.56 -7.64
C VAL A 44 -5.76 -8.45 -6.59
N LEU A 45 -5.92 -8.79 -5.31
CA LEU A 45 -5.80 -7.84 -4.19
C LEU A 45 -4.74 -8.32 -3.20
N GLY A 46 -3.74 -7.49 -2.96
CA GLY A 46 -2.77 -7.67 -1.89
C GLY A 46 -3.24 -6.97 -0.61
N ILE A 47 -3.24 -7.70 0.51
CA ILE A 47 -3.49 -7.16 1.84
C ILE A 47 -2.24 -7.26 2.71
N ARG A 48 -2.20 -6.52 3.81
CA ARG A 48 -1.09 -6.50 4.76
C ARG A 48 -1.62 -6.29 6.16
N LYS A 49 -0.93 -6.78 7.20
CA LYS A 49 -1.26 -6.47 8.59
C LYS A 49 -1.52 -4.97 8.79
N HIS A 50 -2.63 -4.65 9.47
CA HIS A 50 -3.13 -3.29 9.68
C HIS A 50 -2.06 -2.30 10.17
N LYS A 51 -1.27 -2.68 11.19
CA LYS A 51 -0.17 -1.86 11.72
C LYS A 51 0.77 -1.38 10.62
N ASP A 52 1.21 -2.31 9.79
CA ASP A 52 2.16 -2.00 8.75
C ASP A 52 1.52 -1.25 7.58
N PHE A 53 0.26 -1.55 7.28
CA PHE A 53 -0.52 -0.83 6.27
C PHE A 53 -0.68 0.64 6.65
N ILE A 54 -1.09 0.93 7.89
CA ILE A 54 -1.21 2.30 8.41
C ILE A 54 0.15 3.03 8.35
N LEU A 55 1.24 2.36 8.76
CA LEU A 55 2.59 2.91 8.63
C LEU A 55 2.97 3.20 7.17
N SER A 56 2.57 2.31 6.25
CA SER A 56 2.82 2.50 4.82
C SER A 56 2.05 3.71 4.27
N ILE A 57 0.77 3.87 4.63
CA ILE A 57 -0.04 5.05 4.30
C ILE A 57 0.67 6.32 4.81
N TYR A 58 1.07 6.34 6.07
CA TYR A 58 1.75 7.52 6.63
C TYR A 58 3.05 7.85 5.88
N LYS A 59 3.85 6.84 5.50
CA LYS A 59 5.05 7.07 4.68
C LYS A 59 4.72 7.57 3.28
N GLN A 60 3.64 7.07 2.67
CA GLN A 60 3.16 7.54 1.37
C GLN A 60 2.74 9.01 1.44
N HIS A 61 2.02 9.43 2.49
CA HIS A 61 1.70 10.84 2.75
C HIS A 61 2.95 11.71 2.72
N LEU A 62 4.00 11.31 3.45
CA LEU A 62 5.27 12.05 3.45
C LEU A 62 5.97 12.04 2.10
N HIS A 63 5.94 10.93 1.35
CA HIS A 63 6.51 10.88 0.01
C HIS A 63 5.73 11.75 -1.00
N GLN A 64 4.43 11.94 -0.78
CA GLN A 64 3.53 12.79 -1.55
C GLN A 64 3.48 14.24 -1.02
N LYS A 65 4.59 14.70 -0.41
CA LYS A 65 4.80 16.08 0.07
C LYS A 65 3.95 16.45 1.30
N GLY A 66 3.29 15.48 1.92
CA GLY A 66 2.57 15.66 3.18
C GLY A 66 3.52 15.93 4.35
N TYR A 67 3.07 16.69 5.34
CA TYR A 67 3.87 17.07 6.51
C TYR A 67 3.13 17.00 7.84
N LYS A 68 1.86 16.59 7.83
CA LYS A 68 1.05 16.37 9.04
C LYS A 68 1.67 15.30 9.93
N ASP A 69 1.45 15.43 11.23
CA ASP A 69 1.85 14.42 12.21
C ASP A 69 1.02 13.14 12.08
N PHE A 70 1.56 12.03 12.58
CA PHE A 70 0.88 10.73 12.50
C PHE A 70 -0.53 10.78 13.11
N SER A 71 -0.70 11.45 14.26
CA SER A 71 -1.99 11.60 14.95
C SER A 71 -3.03 12.38 14.15
N GLU A 72 -2.62 13.24 13.23
CA GLU A 72 -3.54 13.93 12.31
C GLU A 72 -3.97 13.03 11.13
N ILE A 73 -3.16 12.02 10.81
CA ILE A 73 -3.44 11.05 9.75
C ILE A 73 -4.29 9.91 10.28
N PHE A 74 -3.94 9.34 11.43
CA PHE A 74 -4.66 8.25 12.06
C PHE A 74 -4.55 8.34 13.58
N ASN A 75 -5.67 8.18 14.29
CA ASN A 75 -5.71 8.22 15.74
C ASN A 75 -6.83 7.33 16.31
N ILE A 76 -6.78 7.09 17.63
CA ILE A 76 -7.71 6.23 18.35
C ILE A 76 -9.12 6.83 18.36
N GLU A 77 -9.22 8.16 18.43
CA GLU A 77 -10.48 8.90 18.47
C GLU A 77 -11.19 8.95 17.09
N ASN A 78 -10.60 8.35 16.06
CA ASN A 78 -11.10 8.32 14.68
C ASN A 78 -11.33 9.73 14.08
N SER A 79 -10.65 10.74 14.61
CA SER A 79 -10.71 12.13 14.16
C SER A 79 -9.72 12.43 13.03
N GLY A 80 -8.72 11.56 12.84
CA GLY A 80 -7.70 11.67 11.81
C GLY A 80 -8.25 11.64 10.38
N LEU A 81 -7.38 11.95 9.42
CA LEU A 81 -7.75 11.96 7.99
C LEU A 81 -8.24 10.60 7.50
N ILE A 82 -7.54 9.53 7.90
CA ILE A 82 -7.90 8.14 7.61
C ILE A 82 -8.80 7.64 8.74
N LYS A 83 -10.00 7.17 8.38
CA LYS A 83 -10.93 6.62 9.35
C LYS A 83 -10.65 5.15 9.62
N HIS A 84 -11.10 4.65 10.77
CA HIS A 84 -10.95 3.23 11.12
C HIS A 84 -11.57 2.31 10.07
N LYS A 85 -12.74 2.68 9.52
CA LYS A 85 -13.36 1.95 8.41
C LYS A 85 -12.50 1.88 7.16
N ASP A 86 -11.63 2.88 6.95
CA ASP A 86 -10.81 2.99 5.75
C ASP A 86 -9.63 2.02 5.76
N ILE A 87 -9.30 1.40 6.90
CA ILE A 87 -8.19 0.45 6.98
C ILE A 87 -8.63 -1.02 6.99
N LEU A 88 -9.94 -1.28 7.10
CA LEU A 88 -10.50 -2.63 7.15
C LEU A 88 -10.36 -3.35 5.81
N PHE A 89 -9.89 -4.60 5.82
CA PHE A 89 -9.73 -5.38 4.60
C PHE A 89 -10.94 -6.26 4.31
N HIS A 90 -11.58 -6.82 5.33
CA HIS A 90 -12.67 -7.77 5.12
C HIS A 90 -13.85 -7.13 4.36
N PRO A 91 -14.33 -5.91 4.68
CA PRO A 91 -15.35 -5.23 3.88
C PRO A 91 -14.94 -5.01 2.41
N ARG A 92 -13.64 -4.80 2.13
CA ARG A 92 -13.15 -4.66 0.75
C ARG A 92 -13.22 -5.98 -0.01
N ILE A 93 -12.88 -7.08 0.66
CA ILE A 93 -12.99 -8.43 0.12
C ILE A 93 -14.46 -8.75 -0.19
N GLU A 94 -15.39 -8.41 0.70
CA GLU A 94 -16.83 -8.59 0.45
C GLU A 94 -17.33 -7.78 -0.75
N VAL A 95 -16.87 -6.54 -0.92
CA VAL A 95 -17.20 -5.72 -2.11
C VAL A 95 -16.71 -6.40 -3.38
N LEU A 96 -15.49 -6.94 -3.39
CA LEU A 96 -14.95 -7.64 -4.55
C LEU A 96 -15.76 -8.91 -4.87
N ASN A 97 -16.00 -9.76 -3.88
CA ASN A 97 -16.71 -11.03 -4.06
C ASN A 97 -18.18 -10.85 -4.47
N ARG A 98 -18.83 -9.77 -4.06
CA ARG A 98 -20.18 -9.43 -4.54
C ARG A 98 -20.18 -8.94 -6.00
N ASN A 99 -19.04 -8.46 -6.50
CA ASN A 99 -18.96 -7.83 -7.81
C ASN A 99 -18.31 -8.69 -8.89
N PHE A 100 -17.38 -9.58 -8.53
CA PHE A 100 -16.60 -10.38 -9.46
C PHE A 100 -16.54 -11.84 -9.03
N GLU A 101 -16.52 -12.74 -10.00
CA GLU A 101 -16.42 -14.19 -9.76
C GLU A 101 -14.99 -14.64 -9.48
N ASN A 102 -14.01 -13.93 -10.05
CA ASN A 102 -12.61 -14.34 -10.03
C ASN A 102 -11.79 -13.33 -9.22
N VAL A 103 -11.64 -13.60 -7.93
CA VAL A 103 -10.90 -12.73 -7.00
C VAL A 103 -9.80 -13.54 -6.31
N PHE A 104 -8.56 -13.10 -6.45
CA PHE A 104 -7.39 -13.66 -5.80
C PHE A 104 -6.89 -12.70 -4.72
N ILE A 105 -6.96 -13.12 -3.45
CA ILE A 105 -6.48 -12.34 -2.31
C ILE A 105 -5.18 -12.97 -1.80
N TYR A 106 -4.16 -12.15 -1.55
CA TYR A 106 -2.90 -12.60 -0.97
C TYR A 106 -2.40 -11.63 0.10
N THR A 107 -1.55 -12.12 1.00
CA THR A 107 -0.87 -11.26 1.99
C THR A 107 0.50 -10.86 1.50
N GLN A 108 0.99 -9.68 1.87
CA GLN A 108 2.37 -9.30 1.58
C GLN A 108 3.38 -10.32 2.16
N GLU A 109 3.08 -10.90 3.32
CA GLU A 109 3.86 -11.96 3.93
C GLU A 109 3.98 -13.18 3.03
N SER A 110 2.90 -13.60 2.37
CA SER A 110 2.94 -14.75 1.43
C SER A 110 3.88 -14.56 0.25
N LEU A 111 4.07 -13.31 -0.20
CA LEU A 111 5.01 -12.98 -1.28
C LEU A 111 6.47 -13.05 -0.81
N ASN A 112 6.71 -12.75 0.47
CA ASN A 112 8.05 -12.74 1.06
C ASN A 112 8.49 -14.12 1.56
N ASP A 113 7.56 -14.88 2.15
CA ASP A 113 7.85 -16.15 2.82
C ASP A 113 8.09 -17.29 1.81
N ASP A 114 7.30 -17.35 0.74
CA ASP A 114 7.46 -18.33 -0.34
C ASP A 114 7.04 -17.76 -1.70
N LEU A 115 7.98 -17.05 -2.33
CA LEU A 115 7.75 -16.45 -3.65
C LEU A 115 7.39 -17.49 -4.72
N PHE A 116 7.90 -18.72 -4.64
CA PHE A 116 7.60 -19.76 -5.62
C PHE A 116 6.16 -20.25 -5.49
N PHE A 117 5.72 -20.54 -4.28
CA PHE A 117 4.35 -20.95 -3.99
C PHE A 117 3.32 -19.84 -4.28
N PHE A 118 3.67 -18.59 -3.97
CA PHE A 118 2.86 -17.44 -4.37
C PHE A 118 2.75 -17.35 -5.90
N THR A 119 3.87 -17.44 -6.61
CA THR A 119 3.90 -17.28 -8.07
C THR A 119 3.16 -18.42 -8.77
N SER A 120 3.23 -19.66 -8.27
CA SER A 120 2.43 -20.76 -8.82
C SER A 120 0.93 -20.51 -8.68
N GLN A 121 0.45 -20.15 -7.49
CA GLN A 121 -0.97 -19.88 -7.28
C GLN A 121 -1.47 -18.72 -8.13
N LEU A 122 -0.68 -17.65 -8.25
CA LEU A 122 -1.04 -16.52 -9.10
C LEU A 122 -1.06 -16.93 -10.59
N ALA A 123 -0.12 -17.75 -11.03
CA ALA A 123 -0.06 -18.24 -12.40
C ALA A 123 -1.27 -19.14 -12.73
N ASP A 124 -1.64 -20.03 -11.81
CA ASP A 124 -2.81 -20.90 -11.90
C ASP A 124 -4.10 -20.06 -11.95
N PHE A 125 -4.25 -19.09 -11.04
CA PHE A 125 -5.37 -18.15 -11.04
C PHE A 125 -5.48 -17.38 -12.36
N LEU A 126 -4.37 -16.92 -12.91
CA LEU A 126 -4.32 -16.19 -14.19
C LEU A 126 -4.43 -17.13 -15.41
N ASN A 127 -4.34 -18.44 -15.22
CA ASN A 127 -4.23 -19.46 -16.28
C ASN A 127 -3.07 -19.14 -17.24
N VAL A 128 -1.88 -18.93 -16.68
CA VAL A 128 -0.62 -18.69 -17.41
C VAL A 128 0.46 -19.63 -16.89
N THR A 129 1.49 -19.86 -17.71
CA THR A 129 2.72 -20.48 -17.25
C THR A 129 3.75 -19.40 -16.93
N TYR A 130 4.70 -19.73 -16.05
CA TYR A 130 5.82 -18.85 -15.73
C TYR A 130 7.14 -19.62 -15.74
N ASP A 131 8.21 -18.89 -16.05
CA ASP A 131 9.56 -19.43 -16.06
C ASP A 131 10.20 -19.25 -14.68
N LYS A 132 10.44 -20.36 -13.98
CA LYS A 132 11.09 -20.36 -12.65
C LYS A 132 12.47 -19.71 -12.67
N SER A 133 13.22 -19.78 -13.77
CA SER A 133 14.54 -19.16 -13.88
C SER A 133 14.47 -17.63 -13.84
N LYS A 134 13.43 -17.05 -14.44
CA LYS A 134 13.15 -15.61 -14.36
C LYS A 134 12.81 -15.20 -12.94
N LEU A 135 12.08 -16.04 -12.19
CA LEU A 135 11.76 -15.76 -10.79
C LEU A 135 13.02 -15.72 -9.91
N LEU A 136 13.96 -16.66 -10.12
CA LEU A 136 15.27 -16.64 -9.46
C LEU A 136 16.05 -15.36 -9.73
N SER A 137 15.93 -14.76 -10.93
CA SER A 137 16.62 -13.51 -11.27
C SER A 137 16.09 -12.28 -10.53
N VAL A 138 14.90 -12.37 -9.94
CA VAL A 138 14.30 -11.30 -9.12
C VAL A 138 14.64 -11.44 -7.65
N LEU A 139 14.95 -12.67 -7.20
CA LEU A 139 15.44 -12.93 -5.84
C LEU A 139 16.75 -12.16 -5.61
N GLY A 140 16.79 -11.39 -4.52
CA GLY A 140 17.97 -10.60 -4.15
C GLY A 140 18.11 -9.25 -4.86
N LYS A 141 17.15 -8.85 -5.71
CA LYS A 141 17.10 -7.45 -6.16
C LYS A 141 16.84 -6.53 -4.98
N LYS A 142 17.57 -5.42 -4.93
CA LYS A 142 17.50 -4.45 -3.85
C LYS A 142 16.11 -3.83 -3.81
N GLU A 143 15.40 -4.02 -2.70
CA GLU A 143 14.14 -3.35 -2.44
C GLU A 143 14.33 -1.83 -2.43
N ASN A 144 13.31 -1.09 -2.87
CA ASN A 144 13.29 0.36 -2.73
C ASN A 144 13.34 0.71 -1.24
N THR A 145 14.48 1.25 -0.79
CA THR A 145 14.65 1.72 0.58
C THR A 145 13.77 2.95 0.81
N GLY A 146 12.57 2.72 1.35
CA GLY A 146 11.70 3.78 1.85
C GLY A 146 12.31 4.51 3.04
N VAL A 147 11.66 5.58 3.50
CA VAL A 147 12.04 6.20 4.78
C VAL A 147 11.73 5.22 5.93
N SER A 148 12.76 4.84 6.68
CA SER A 148 12.69 3.78 7.69
C SER A 148 13.02 4.27 9.08
N SER A 149 13.80 5.34 9.22
CA SER A 149 14.23 5.86 10.53
C SER A 149 13.45 7.10 10.98
N VAL A 150 13.40 7.31 12.30
CA VAL A 150 12.81 8.49 12.94
C VAL A 150 13.44 9.78 12.39
N PHE A 151 14.77 9.80 12.22
CA PHE A 151 15.47 10.92 11.60
C PHE A 151 14.97 11.23 10.19
N GLN A 152 14.91 10.21 9.31
CA GLN A 152 14.45 10.40 7.93
C GLN A 152 13.01 10.90 7.86
N VAL A 153 12.13 10.35 8.69
CA VAL A 153 10.72 10.74 8.78
C VAL A 153 10.60 12.21 9.23
N ASN A 154 11.28 12.60 10.30
CA ASN A 154 11.23 13.96 10.82
C ASN A 154 11.86 14.98 9.86
N LEU A 155 12.97 14.62 9.22
CA LEU A 155 13.61 15.47 8.21
C LEU A 155 12.70 15.67 6.99
N LEU A 156 12.14 14.58 6.44
CA LEU A 156 11.24 14.66 5.29
C LEU A 156 10.01 15.52 5.62
N LYS A 157 9.39 15.30 6.78
CA LYS A 157 8.27 16.10 7.28
C LYS A 157 8.62 17.59 7.35
N ARG A 158 9.78 17.93 7.91
CA ARG A 158 10.26 19.32 8.01
C ARG A 158 10.47 19.94 6.63
N LEU A 159 11.14 19.24 5.71
CA LEU A 159 11.37 19.73 4.35
C LEU A 159 10.06 19.93 3.58
N ASN A 160 9.09 19.02 3.76
CA ASN A 160 7.76 19.14 3.16
C ASN A 160 6.99 20.35 3.71
N ARG A 161 7.06 20.59 5.02
CA ARG A 161 6.48 21.78 5.65
C ARG A 161 7.13 23.07 5.17
N LEU A 162 8.44 23.07 4.92
CA LEU A 162 9.11 24.23 4.32
C LEU A 162 8.65 24.43 2.88
N ASN A 163 8.49 23.35 2.11
CA ASN A 163 8.01 23.41 0.73
C ASN A 163 6.55 23.87 0.62
N SER A 164 5.71 23.68 1.64
CA SER A 164 4.32 24.17 1.63
C SER A 164 4.20 25.67 1.92
N SER A 165 5.27 26.32 2.39
CA SER A 165 5.31 27.77 2.58
C SER A 165 5.49 28.49 1.24
N SER A 166 4.68 29.52 0.99
CA SER A 166 4.75 30.37 -0.22
C SER A 166 6.06 31.15 -0.34
N PHE A 167 6.82 31.30 0.75
CA PHE A 167 8.07 32.07 0.80
C PHE A 167 9.32 31.25 0.46
N MET A 168 9.21 29.93 0.33
CA MET A 168 10.34 29.05 0.07
C MET A 168 10.38 28.60 -1.40
N PRO A 169 11.58 28.37 -1.97
CA PRO A 169 11.68 27.78 -3.29
C PRO A 169 11.05 26.39 -3.32
N ASN A 170 10.41 26.05 -4.43
CA ASN A 170 9.82 24.71 -4.63
C ASN A 170 10.93 23.64 -4.61
N LEU A 171 11.00 22.91 -3.49
CA LEU A 171 11.94 21.83 -3.22
C LEU A 171 11.67 20.59 -4.09
N TYR A 172 10.54 20.57 -4.78
CA TYR A 172 10.13 19.57 -5.76
C TYR A 172 10.13 20.10 -7.20
N SER A 173 10.93 21.12 -7.49
CA SER A 173 11.10 21.61 -8.86
C SER A 173 11.72 20.55 -9.77
N GLU A 174 11.43 20.63 -11.08
CA GLU A 174 11.96 19.71 -12.09
C GLU A 174 13.48 19.63 -12.08
N ARG A 175 14.15 20.78 -11.83
CA ARG A 175 15.61 20.83 -11.70
C ARG A 175 16.10 19.96 -10.55
N LEU A 176 15.52 20.10 -9.35
CA LEU A 176 15.91 19.30 -8.19
C LEU A 176 15.60 17.81 -8.40
N ASN A 177 14.47 17.51 -9.04
CA ASN A 177 14.11 16.14 -9.42
C ASN A 177 15.14 15.52 -10.38
N LYS A 178 15.56 16.26 -11.42
CA LYS A 178 16.58 15.81 -12.38
C LYS A 178 17.90 15.43 -11.72
N TYR A 179 18.30 16.16 -10.68
CA TYR A 179 19.54 15.90 -9.95
C TYR A 179 19.39 14.98 -8.73
N LYS A 180 18.19 14.41 -8.49
CA LYS A 180 17.88 13.59 -7.30
C LYS A 180 18.19 14.33 -5.99
N LEU A 181 17.78 15.60 -5.92
CA LEU A 181 17.97 16.49 -4.78
C LEU A 181 16.64 16.91 -4.13
N THR A 182 15.53 16.24 -4.47
CA THR A 182 14.27 16.49 -3.79
C THR A 182 14.36 16.06 -2.32
N PRO A 183 13.50 16.59 -1.42
CA PRO A 183 13.46 16.13 -0.03
C PRO A 183 13.38 14.61 0.12
N ARG A 184 12.60 13.95 -0.74
CA ARG A 184 12.50 12.50 -0.81
C ARG A 184 13.84 11.86 -1.15
N ASP A 185 14.50 12.30 -2.21
CA ASP A 185 15.79 11.73 -2.65
C ASP A 185 16.89 11.92 -1.60
N LEU A 186 16.92 13.07 -0.93
CA LEU A 186 17.86 13.33 0.14
C LEU A 186 17.67 12.33 1.29
N CYS A 187 16.42 12.16 1.73
CA CYS A 187 16.10 11.24 2.83
C CYS A 187 16.35 9.78 2.47
N GLN A 188 15.95 9.34 1.26
CA GLN A 188 16.06 7.94 0.82
C GLN A 188 17.47 7.54 0.38
N ASN A 189 18.23 8.43 -0.25
CA ASN A 189 19.52 8.07 -0.87
C ASN A 189 20.72 8.60 -0.09
N LYS A 190 20.71 9.87 0.30
CA LYS A 190 21.88 10.51 0.95
C LYS A 190 21.95 10.19 2.44
N PHE A 191 20.80 10.12 3.10
CA PHE A 191 20.74 9.90 4.55
C PHE A 191 20.38 8.47 4.96
N LYS A 192 20.42 7.51 4.03
CA LYS A 192 20.12 6.10 4.30
C LYS A 192 20.99 5.44 5.37
N ASN A 193 22.22 5.91 5.56
CA ASN A 193 23.20 5.31 6.47
C ASN A 193 23.30 6.07 7.81
N ILE A 194 22.48 7.10 8.03
CA ILE A 194 22.47 7.79 9.32
C ILE A 194 21.81 6.87 10.34
N LYS A 195 22.57 6.53 11.39
CA LYS A 195 22.09 5.72 12.52
C LYS A 195 20.99 6.50 13.24
N SER A 196 19.80 5.94 13.26
CA SER A 196 18.64 6.41 13.98
C SER A 196 17.73 5.22 14.22
N GLU A 197 16.94 5.27 15.28
CA GLU A 197 15.92 4.27 15.57
C GLU A 197 14.95 4.14 14.40
N LYS A 198 14.42 2.92 14.22
CA LYS A 198 13.39 2.63 13.23
C LYS A 198 12.13 3.40 13.61
N PHE A 199 11.52 4.08 12.65
CA PHE A 199 10.22 4.70 12.85
C PHE A 199 9.16 3.60 13.02
N SER A 200 8.53 3.57 14.19
CA SER A 200 7.45 2.67 14.58
C SER A 200 6.31 3.43 15.22
N LEU A 201 5.19 2.74 15.45
CA LEU A 201 4.09 3.28 16.23
C LEU A 201 4.44 3.23 17.72
N THR A 202 3.71 3.99 18.53
CA THR A 202 3.78 3.89 20.00
C THR A 202 3.17 2.56 20.45
N ALA A 203 3.60 2.06 21.61
CA ALA A 203 3.09 0.80 22.16
C ALA A 203 1.55 0.81 22.29
N ASP A 204 0.98 1.92 22.79
CA ASP A 204 -0.48 2.08 22.94
C ASP A 204 -1.21 2.00 21.59
N MET A 205 -0.65 2.61 20.55
CA MET A 205 -1.23 2.57 19.21
C MET A 205 -1.13 1.17 18.60
N GLU A 206 -0.01 0.46 18.84
CA GLU A 206 0.14 -0.92 18.38
C GLU A 206 -0.84 -1.86 19.05
N ALA A 207 -1.01 -1.75 20.38
CA ALA A 207 -1.99 -2.52 21.14
C ALA A 207 -3.42 -2.24 20.64
N PHE A 208 -3.77 -0.96 20.49
CA PHE A 208 -5.06 -0.56 19.93
C PHE A 208 -5.32 -1.18 18.56
N ILE A 209 -4.36 -1.09 17.63
CA ILE A 209 -4.51 -1.67 16.28
C ILE A 209 -4.66 -3.18 16.34
N GLN A 210 -3.85 -3.85 17.17
CA GLN A 210 -3.91 -5.30 17.30
C GLN A 210 -5.27 -5.76 17.80
N ASP A 211 -5.82 -5.10 18.84
CA ASP A 211 -7.08 -5.51 19.45
C ASP A 211 -8.28 -5.14 18.58
N ASN A 212 -8.33 -3.89 18.08
CA ASN A 212 -9.49 -3.40 17.33
C ASN A 212 -9.63 -4.01 15.93
N TYR A 213 -8.52 -4.41 15.30
CA TYR A 213 -8.54 -4.95 13.93
C TYR A 213 -8.25 -6.44 13.86
N LYS A 214 -8.19 -7.13 15.01
CA LYS A 214 -7.97 -8.58 15.06
C LYS A 214 -9.04 -9.33 14.28
N LYS A 215 -10.31 -9.01 14.53
CA LYS A 215 -11.45 -9.68 13.89
C LYS A 215 -11.42 -9.53 12.37
N ASP A 216 -11.25 -8.31 11.88
CA ASP A 216 -11.15 -8.02 10.44
C ASP A 216 -9.98 -8.79 9.79
N TRP A 217 -8.85 -8.87 10.49
CA TRP A 217 -7.70 -9.63 10.01
C TRP A 217 -7.97 -11.13 9.97
N ASP A 218 -8.54 -11.70 11.03
CA ASP A 218 -8.88 -13.13 11.09
C ASP A 218 -9.86 -13.50 9.96
N GLU A 219 -10.94 -12.71 9.79
CA GLU A 219 -11.93 -12.91 8.71
C GLU A 219 -11.27 -12.78 7.33
N SER A 220 -10.39 -11.80 7.13
CA SER A 220 -9.63 -11.65 5.88
C SER A 220 -8.71 -12.84 5.61
N MET A 221 -8.09 -13.40 6.64
CA MET A 221 -7.22 -14.57 6.54
C MET A 221 -7.97 -15.85 6.21
N ASP A 222 -9.21 -16.00 6.68
CA ASP A 222 -10.07 -17.13 6.32
C ASP A 222 -10.30 -17.16 4.80
N TYR A 223 -10.50 -16.00 4.15
CA TYR A 223 -10.57 -15.92 2.68
C TYR A 223 -9.26 -16.31 2.01
N VAL A 224 -8.12 -15.77 2.48
CA VAL A 224 -6.80 -16.09 1.92
C VAL A 224 -6.51 -17.59 2.01
N ASN A 225 -6.91 -18.24 3.11
CA ASN A 225 -6.64 -19.66 3.34
C ASN A 225 -7.63 -20.59 2.63
N THR A 226 -8.88 -20.16 2.44
CA THR A 226 -9.88 -20.93 1.67
C THR A 226 -9.43 -21.11 0.22
N ILE A 227 -8.82 -20.07 -0.38
CA ILE A 227 -8.27 -20.14 -1.74
C ILE A 227 -7.08 -21.12 -1.82
N LYS A 228 -6.27 -21.27 -0.77
CA LYS A 228 -5.12 -22.18 -0.74
C LYS A 228 -5.49 -23.67 -0.68
N SER A 229 -6.74 -23.98 -0.32
CA SER A 229 -7.20 -25.35 -0.08
C SER A 229 -7.92 -25.96 -1.29
N ILE A 230 -8.02 -25.20 -2.40
CA ILE A 230 -8.56 -25.61 -3.70
C ILE A 230 -7.37 -25.80 -4.65
#